data_AF-A0A0V0SLC6-F1
#
_entry.id   AF-A0A0V0SLC6-F1
#
_cell.length_a   1.000
_cell.length_b   1.000
_cell.length_c   1.000
_cell.angle_alpha   90.00
_cell.angle_beta   90.00
_cell.angle_gamma   90.00
#
_symmetry.space_group_name_H-M   'P 1'
#
loop_
_entity.id
_entity.type
_entity.pdbx_description
1 polymer ?
#
loop_
_entity_poly.entity_id
_entity_poly.type
_entity_poly.pdbx_seq_one_letter_code
_entity_poly.pdbx_strand_id
1 'polypeptide(L)'
;MAERCGICDQLKENVYECPKCSIHFCSVCCYRSEKHVQCSEKFYQGCVEEELKAQKFESSIKNRNTIPASLNEEISRQSARESLFRIFPDADLDAVDESELDRELFQMGVNVNDDIFELLDDEQKEEFQKIWRKYLKKNFASSVATESTKLFAIVKFGDEQFKVTEEDIIIVQGSYPFKVGDKIRLEKILCVGSSDFTLFGTPVLP
;
A
#
# COMPACT_ATOMS: atom_id res chain seq x y z
N MET A 1 18.70 21.66 -25.81
CA MET A 1 19.07 22.96 -25.21
C MET A 1 18.59 22.91 -23.77
N ALA A 2 19.46 23.17 -22.79
CA ALA A 2 19.07 23.10 -21.39
C ALA A 2 18.23 24.33 -21.02
N GLU A 3 17.05 24.10 -20.46
CA GLU A 3 16.12 25.14 -20.04
C GLU A 3 15.98 25.14 -18.52
N ARG A 4 15.57 26.27 -17.95
CA ARG A 4 15.47 26.44 -16.51
C ARG A 4 14.08 26.04 -16.04
N CYS A 5 14.01 25.16 -15.05
CA CYS A 5 12.76 24.81 -14.40
C CYS A 5 12.23 26.00 -13.58
N GLY A 6 11.01 26.46 -13.83
CA GLY A 6 10.37 27.57 -13.11
C GLY A 6 9.93 27.26 -11.67
N ILE A 7 10.26 26.07 -11.17
CA ILE A 7 9.85 25.59 -9.84
C ILE A 7 11.08 25.39 -8.93
N CYS A 8 12.08 24.65 -9.42
CA CYS A 8 13.32 24.38 -8.69
C CYS A 8 14.51 25.23 -9.14
N ASP A 9 14.33 26.11 -10.14
CA ASP A 9 15.34 27.04 -10.70
C ASP A 9 16.61 26.37 -11.25
N GLN A 10 16.61 25.04 -11.37
CA GLN A 10 17.72 24.27 -11.94
C GLN A 10 17.66 24.23 -13.46
N LEU A 11 18.84 24.30 -14.09
CA LEU A 11 19.05 24.02 -15.50
C LEU A 11 18.95 22.51 -15.74
N LYS A 12 18.04 22.10 -16.63
CA LYS A 12 17.79 20.69 -16.98
C LYS A 12 17.61 20.56 -18.48
N GLU A 13 17.98 19.40 -19.03
CA GLU A 13 17.89 19.12 -20.47
C GLU A 13 16.48 18.72 -20.91
N ASN A 14 15.69 18.14 -20.00
CA ASN A 14 14.31 17.73 -20.25
C ASN A 14 13.37 18.54 -19.36
N VAL A 15 12.73 19.55 -19.95
CA VAL A 15 11.77 20.42 -19.29
C VAL A 15 10.44 20.29 -20.02
N TYR A 16 9.38 20.09 -19.26
CA TYR A 16 8.02 19.90 -19.72
C TYR A 16 7.20 21.16 -19.46
N GLU A 17 6.25 21.48 -20.33
CA GLU A 17 5.37 22.64 -20.18
C GLU A 17 3.99 22.23 -19.66
N CYS A 18 3.50 22.92 -18.63
CA CYS A 18 2.14 22.69 -18.15
C CYS A 18 1.11 23.27 -19.13
N PRO A 19 0.13 22.48 -19.63
CA PRO A 19 -0.87 22.96 -20.60
C PRO A 19 -1.88 23.97 -20.02
N LYS A 20 -1.94 24.13 -18.69
CA LYS A 20 -2.89 25.06 -18.03
C LYS A 20 -2.27 26.41 -17.67
N CYS A 21 -0.99 26.44 -17.34
CA CYS A 21 -0.33 27.67 -16.87
C CYS A 21 0.99 27.98 -17.58
N SER A 22 1.41 27.15 -18.54
CA SER A 22 2.65 27.28 -19.32
C SER A 22 3.94 27.33 -18.50
N ILE A 23 3.90 26.90 -17.22
CA ILE A 23 5.12 26.79 -16.43
C ILE A 23 5.97 25.61 -16.93
N HIS A 24 7.27 25.85 -16.99
CA HIS A 24 8.27 24.88 -17.42
C HIS A 24 8.80 24.12 -16.18
N PHE A 25 8.68 22.79 -16.14
CA PHE A 25 9.06 21.94 -15.00
C PHE A 25 9.89 20.72 -15.43
N CYS A 26 10.82 20.27 -14.60
CA CYS A 26 11.76 19.20 -15.00
C CYS A 26 11.37 17.78 -14.55
N SER A 27 10.43 17.63 -13.62
CA SER A 27 10.04 16.32 -13.08
C SER A 27 8.68 16.37 -12.40
N VAL A 28 8.12 15.19 -12.09
CA VAL A 28 6.87 15.06 -11.32
C VAL A 28 6.98 15.72 -9.95
N CYS A 29 8.15 15.69 -9.31
CA CYS A 29 8.37 16.38 -8.03
C CYS A 29 8.22 17.91 -8.17
N CYS A 30 8.69 18.48 -9.28
CA CYS A 30 8.47 19.90 -9.56
C CYS A 30 6.99 20.15 -9.89
N TYR A 31 6.36 19.30 -10.70
CA TYR A 31 4.94 19.42 -11.04
C TYR A 31 4.01 19.41 -9.81
N ARG A 32 4.36 18.64 -8.76
CA ARG A 32 3.62 18.51 -7.49
C ARG A 32 4.07 19.47 -6.38
N SER A 33 5.00 20.38 -6.67
CA SER A 33 5.49 21.34 -5.68
C SER A 33 4.41 22.35 -5.30
N GLU A 34 4.49 22.92 -4.09
CA GLU A 34 3.58 23.97 -3.60
C GLU A 34 3.44 25.14 -4.58
N LYS A 35 4.52 25.49 -5.29
CA LYS A 35 4.52 26.55 -6.31
C LYS A 35 3.62 26.25 -7.52
N HIS A 36 3.24 25.00 -7.75
CA HIS A 36 2.39 24.55 -8.86
C HIS A 36 1.20 23.66 -8.39
N VAL A 37 0.84 23.75 -7.10
CA VAL A 37 -0.23 22.92 -6.51
C VAL A 37 -1.60 23.20 -7.14
N GLN A 38 -1.87 24.46 -7.50
CA GLN A 38 -3.18 24.89 -7.99
C GLN A 38 -3.56 24.32 -9.37
N CYS A 39 -2.57 23.95 -10.18
CA CYS A 39 -2.79 23.28 -11.47
C CYS A 39 -2.73 21.76 -11.35
N SER A 40 -1.84 21.23 -10.50
CA SER A 40 -1.71 19.78 -10.30
C SER A 40 -2.92 19.20 -9.57
N GLU A 41 -3.45 19.85 -8.53
CA GLU A 41 -4.66 19.41 -7.82
C GLU A 41 -5.90 19.47 -8.71
N LYS A 42 -6.09 20.54 -9.50
CA LYS A 42 -7.21 20.61 -10.45
C LYS A 42 -7.15 19.55 -11.53
N PHE A 43 -5.95 19.09 -11.89
CA PHE A 43 -5.78 17.96 -12.81
C PHE A 43 -6.17 16.65 -12.13
N TYR A 44 -5.65 16.38 -10.93
CA TYR A 44 -6.01 15.18 -10.15
C TYR A 44 -7.49 15.12 -9.83
N GLN A 45 -8.08 16.25 -9.41
CA GLN A 45 -9.50 16.38 -9.17
C GLN A 45 -10.32 16.11 -10.44
N GLY A 46 -9.89 16.64 -11.59
CA GLY A 46 -10.54 16.36 -12.87
C GLY A 46 -10.53 14.87 -13.22
N CYS A 47 -9.38 14.20 -13.08
CA CYS A 47 -9.28 12.76 -13.31
C CYS A 47 -10.18 11.96 -12.36
N VAL A 48 -10.20 12.30 -11.07
CA VAL A 48 -11.07 11.63 -10.08
C VAL A 48 -12.54 11.88 -10.37
N GLU A 49 -12.92 13.10 -10.75
CA GLU A 49 -14.30 13.44 -11.12
C GLU A 49 -14.74 12.76 -12.41
N GLU A 50 -13.87 12.61 -13.40
CA GLU A 50 -14.14 11.89 -14.64
C GLU A 50 -14.32 10.39 -14.38
N GLU A 51 -13.46 9.78 -13.56
CA GLU A 51 -13.60 8.38 -13.12
C GLU A 51 -14.89 8.16 -12.32
N LEU A 52 -15.21 9.05 -11.37
CA LEU A 52 -16.46 8.96 -10.60
C LEU A 52 -17.70 9.19 -11.47
N LYS A 53 -17.61 10.01 -12.53
CA LYS A 53 -18.70 10.19 -13.50
C LYS A 53 -18.84 8.99 -14.44
N ALA A 54 -17.74 8.39 -14.86
CA ALA A 54 -17.74 7.14 -15.62
C ALA A 54 -18.44 6.03 -14.82
N GLN A 55 -18.15 5.91 -13.53
CA GLN A 55 -18.82 4.97 -12.62
C GLN A 55 -20.33 5.24 -12.43
N LYS A 56 -20.75 6.53 -12.44
CA LYS A 56 -22.18 6.89 -12.36
C LYS A 56 -22.96 6.57 -13.64
N PHE A 57 -22.32 6.60 -14.82
CA PHE A 57 -22.97 6.21 -16.09
C PHE A 57 -23.09 4.69 -16.23
N GLU A 58 -22.17 3.93 -15.62
CA GLU A 58 -22.22 2.47 -15.55
C GLU A 58 -23.25 1.93 -14.54
N SER A 59 -23.74 2.76 -13.61
CA SER A 59 -24.72 2.35 -12.59
C SER A 59 -26.10 1.98 -13.15
N SER A 60 -26.39 2.29 -14.42
CA SER A 60 -27.68 2.00 -15.07
C SER A 60 -27.62 0.87 -16.11
N ILE A 61 -26.44 0.34 -16.42
CA ILE A 61 -26.26 -0.84 -17.29
C ILE A 61 -25.49 -1.88 -16.48
N LYS A 62 -26.22 -2.90 -16.02
CA LYS A 62 -25.73 -4.08 -15.28
C LYS A 62 -24.24 -4.37 -15.53
N ASN A 63 -23.46 -4.22 -14.45
CA ASN A 63 -22.28 -5.00 -14.10
C ASN A 63 -21.50 -5.59 -15.27
N ARG A 64 -20.45 -4.90 -15.69
CA ARG A 64 -19.22 -5.48 -16.24
C ARG A 64 -18.23 -4.35 -16.44
N ASN A 65 -17.25 -4.27 -15.53
CA ASN A 65 -15.85 -3.86 -15.79
C ASN A 65 -15.04 -3.99 -14.48
N THR A 66 -15.01 -5.21 -13.93
CA THR A 66 -13.82 -5.65 -13.19
C THR A 66 -12.73 -5.82 -14.24
N ILE A 67 -11.53 -5.26 -14.01
CA ILE A 67 -10.30 -5.81 -14.61
C ILE A 67 -10.41 -7.33 -14.43
N PRO A 68 -10.34 -8.16 -15.48
CA PRO A 68 -10.59 -9.59 -15.31
C PRO A 68 -9.70 -10.08 -14.18
N ALA A 69 -10.31 -10.64 -13.13
CA ALA A 69 -9.60 -11.00 -11.90
C ALA A 69 -8.34 -11.83 -12.22
N SER A 70 -8.42 -12.66 -13.27
CA SER A 70 -7.33 -13.38 -13.93
C SER A 70 -6.06 -12.54 -14.18
N LEU A 71 -6.16 -11.32 -14.70
CA LEU A 71 -5.01 -10.47 -15.04
C LEU A 71 -4.39 -9.79 -13.81
N ASN A 72 -5.21 -9.34 -12.85
CA ASN A 72 -4.72 -8.76 -11.60
C ASN A 72 -4.10 -9.82 -10.68
N GLU A 73 -4.66 -11.02 -10.71
CA GLU A 73 -4.17 -12.20 -10.02
C GLU A 73 -2.85 -12.69 -10.65
N GLU A 74 -2.75 -12.74 -11.99
CA GLU A 74 -1.50 -13.06 -12.70
C GLU A 74 -0.39 -12.04 -12.44
N ILE A 75 -0.68 -10.73 -12.45
CA ILE A 75 0.31 -9.68 -12.15
C ILE A 75 0.79 -9.76 -10.70
N SER A 76 -0.14 -10.01 -9.75
CA SER A 76 0.21 -10.18 -8.34
C SER A 76 1.01 -11.46 -8.10
N ARG A 77 0.64 -12.57 -8.75
CA ARG A 77 1.38 -13.84 -8.72
C ARG A 77 2.78 -13.67 -9.29
N GLN A 78 2.95 -13.01 -10.45
CA GLN A 78 4.26 -12.76 -11.06
C GLN A 78 5.15 -11.89 -10.16
N SER A 79 4.59 -10.82 -9.57
CA SER A 79 5.31 -9.95 -8.65
C SER A 79 5.71 -10.65 -7.34
N ALA A 80 4.83 -11.49 -6.79
CA ALA A 80 5.12 -12.31 -5.62
C ALA A 80 6.18 -13.39 -5.91
N ARG A 81 6.09 -14.07 -7.06
CA ARG A 81 7.04 -15.10 -7.50
C ARG A 81 8.43 -14.51 -7.72
N GLU A 82 8.52 -13.34 -8.37
CA GLU A 82 9.78 -12.64 -8.57
C GLU A 82 10.39 -12.15 -7.24
N SER A 83 9.53 -11.72 -6.30
CA SER A 83 9.96 -11.35 -4.95
C SER A 83 10.47 -12.55 -4.15
N LEU A 84 9.79 -13.71 -4.23
CA LEU A 84 10.18 -14.94 -3.55
C LEU A 84 11.47 -15.55 -4.13
N PHE A 85 11.63 -15.55 -5.46
CA PHE A 85 12.84 -16.03 -6.13
C PHE A 85 14.09 -15.23 -5.74
N ARG A 86 13.94 -13.92 -5.50
CA ARG A 86 15.02 -13.07 -4.97
C ARG A 86 15.37 -13.36 -3.50
N ILE A 87 14.48 -14.02 -2.76
CA ILE A 87 14.65 -14.33 -1.33
C ILE A 87 15.20 -15.75 -1.15
N PHE A 88 14.76 -16.70 -1.98
CA PHE A 88 15.16 -18.10 -1.96
C PHE A 88 15.68 -18.52 -3.35
N PRO A 89 16.93 -18.16 -3.70
CA PRO A 89 17.48 -18.46 -5.02
C PRO A 89 17.69 -19.97 -5.26
N ASP A 90 17.80 -20.75 -4.19
CA ASP A 90 17.95 -22.22 -4.23
C ASP A 90 16.60 -22.96 -4.10
N ALA A 91 15.49 -22.23 -3.92
CA ALA A 91 14.17 -22.85 -3.95
C ALA A 91 13.80 -23.13 -5.41
N ASP A 92 13.68 -24.42 -5.74
CA ASP A 92 13.23 -24.86 -7.05
C ASP A 92 11.71 -24.62 -7.18
N LEU A 93 11.34 -23.35 -7.36
CA LEU A 93 9.95 -22.89 -7.47
C LEU A 93 9.22 -23.49 -8.68
N ASP A 94 9.97 -24.01 -9.65
CA ASP A 94 9.42 -24.68 -10.83
C ASP A 94 9.19 -26.19 -10.60
N ALA A 95 9.65 -26.75 -9.46
CA ALA A 95 9.39 -28.12 -9.03
C ALA A 95 8.19 -28.26 -8.07
N VAL A 96 7.63 -27.15 -7.60
CA VAL A 96 6.43 -27.16 -6.76
C VAL A 96 5.20 -27.27 -7.65
N ASP A 97 4.57 -28.45 -7.66
CA ASP A 97 3.29 -28.64 -8.35
C ASP A 97 2.19 -27.89 -7.60
N GLU A 98 1.79 -26.72 -8.14
CA GLU A 98 0.72 -25.88 -7.57
C GLU A 98 -0.58 -26.69 -7.34
N SER A 99 -0.84 -27.70 -8.17
CA SER A 99 -2.05 -28.52 -8.05
C SER A 99 -1.99 -29.54 -6.89
N GLU A 100 -0.79 -29.96 -6.50
CA GLU A 100 -0.54 -30.79 -5.30
C GLU A 100 -0.77 -29.96 -4.04
N LEU A 101 -0.25 -28.73 -4.03
CA LEU A 101 -0.37 -27.80 -2.90
C LEU A 101 -1.83 -27.36 -2.68
N ASP A 102 -2.56 -27.04 -3.75
CA ASP A 102 -3.99 -26.72 -3.69
C ASP A 102 -4.80 -27.90 -3.14
N ARG A 103 -4.44 -29.13 -3.53
CA ARG A 103 -5.08 -30.35 -3.02
C ARG A 103 -4.83 -30.53 -1.52
N GLU A 104 -3.61 -30.32 -1.06
CA GLU A 104 -3.25 -30.42 0.36
C GLU A 104 -3.93 -29.34 1.21
N LEU A 105 -3.96 -28.09 0.75
CA LEU A 105 -4.64 -26.99 1.42
C LEU A 105 -6.14 -27.23 1.53
N PHE A 106 -6.75 -27.74 0.45
CA PHE A 106 -8.17 -28.12 0.46
C PHE A 106 -8.43 -29.29 1.42
N GLN A 107 -7.51 -30.26 1.52
CA GLN A 107 -7.62 -31.38 2.45
C GLN A 107 -7.47 -30.95 3.91
N MET A 108 -6.66 -29.92 4.18
CA MET A 108 -6.53 -29.27 5.48
C MET A 108 -7.69 -28.30 5.79
N GLY A 109 -8.61 -28.08 4.85
CA GLY A 109 -9.78 -27.23 5.03
C GLY A 109 -9.47 -25.73 4.99
N VAL A 110 -8.31 -25.35 4.44
CA VAL A 110 -7.88 -23.95 4.32
C VAL A 110 -8.62 -23.29 3.17
N ASN A 111 -9.43 -22.27 3.47
CA ASN A 111 -10.11 -21.46 2.47
C ASN A 111 -9.26 -20.24 2.07
N VAL A 112 -9.46 -19.71 0.86
CA VAL A 112 -8.81 -18.49 0.36
C VAL A 112 -9.13 -17.23 1.18
N ASN A 113 -10.16 -17.29 2.03
CA ASN A 113 -10.56 -16.20 2.93
C ASN A 113 -10.09 -16.41 4.36
N ASP A 114 -9.50 -17.57 4.69
CA ASP A 114 -9.02 -17.83 6.03
C ASP A 114 -7.71 -17.09 6.23
N ASP A 115 -7.55 -16.48 7.40
CA ASP A 115 -6.26 -15.94 7.81
C ASP A 115 -5.32 -17.15 8.02
N ILE A 116 -4.62 -17.55 6.96
CA ILE A 116 -3.72 -18.71 6.94
C ILE A 116 -2.74 -18.63 8.12
N PHE A 117 -2.36 -17.43 8.53
CA PHE A 117 -1.55 -17.18 9.70
C PHE A 117 -2.15 -17.75 10.99
N GLU A 118 -3.46 -17.65 11.20
CA GLU A 118 -4.15 -18.18 12.38
C GLU A 118 -4.22 -19.71 12.40
N LEU A 119 -4.13 -20.35 11.23
CA LEU A 119 -4.10 -21.81 11.08
C LEU A 119 -2.69 -22.40 11.27
N LEU A 120 -1.66 -21.56 11.40
CA LEU A 120 -0.30 -21.99 11.69
C LEU A 120 -0.13 -22.31 13.18
N ASP A 121 0.59 -23.41 13.47
CA ASP A 121 1.08 -23.70 14.81
C ASP A 121 2.12 -22.69 15.27
N ASP A 122 2.34 -22.57 16.58
CA ASP A 122 3.24 -21.57 17.19
C ASP A 122 4.67 -21.62 16.60
N GLU A 123 5.18 -22.82 16.30
CA GLU A 123 6.50 -23.01 15.68
C GLU A 123 6.55 -22.46 14.24
N GLN A 124 5.48 -22.66 13.47
CA GLN A 124 5.37 -22.15 12.10
C GLN A 124 5.15 -20.63 12.07
N LYS A 125 4.37 -20.09 13.01
CA LYS A 125 4.21 -18.64 13.23
C LYS A 125 5.54 -17.99 13.54
N GLU A 126 6.37 -18.61 14.38
CA GLU A 126 7.71 -18.09 14.69
C GLU A 126 8.63 -18.09 13.47
N GLU A 127 8.65 -19.15 12.67
CA GLU A 127 9.45 -19.22 11.43
C GLU A 127 9.00 -18.16 10.42
N PHE A 128 7.68 -18.01 10.23
CA PHE A 128 7.12 -16.94 9.41
C PHE A 128 7.55 -15.56 9.92
N GLN A 129 7.42 -15.30 11.23
CA GLN A 129 7.84 -14.03 11.83
C GLN A 129 9.35 -13.80 11.73
N LYS A 130 10.19 -14.85 11.76
CA LYS A 130 11.65 -14.73 11.55
C LYS A 130 11.94 -14.29 10.11
N ILE A 131 11.31 -14.93 9.12
CA ILE A 131 11.45 -14.58 7.71
C ILE A 131 10.96 -13.16 7.46
N TRP A 132 9.79 -12.81 8.00
CA TRP A 132 9.19 -11.49 7.84
C TRP A 132 10.03 -10.40 8.49
N ARG A 133 10.56 -10.62 9.70
CA ARG A 133 11.53 -9.71 10.35
C ARG A 133 12.80 -9.54 9.52
N LYS A 134 13.30 -10.61 8.90
CA LYS A 134 14.48 -10.54 8.03
C LYS A 134 14.18 -9.72 6.76
N TYR A 135 13.00 -9.89 6.18
CA TYR A 135 12.52 -9.10 5.04
C TYR A 135 12.39 -7.61 5.40
N LEU A 136 11.75 -7.29 6.53
CA LEU A 136 11.64 -5.92 7.03
C LEU A 136 13.01 -5.30 7.28
N LYS A 137 13.92 -6.03 7.91
CA LYS A 137 15.29 -5.52 8.14
C LYS A 137 16.05 -5.27 6.84
N LYS A 138 15.89 -6.13 5.83
CA LYS A 138 16.60 -6.00 4.55
C LYS A 138 16.05 -4.87 3.68
N ASN A 139 14.73 -4.64 3.69
CA ASN A 139 14.08 -3.69 2.79
C ASN A 139 13.72 -2.34 3.44
N PHE A 140 13.65 -2.26 4.77
CA PHE A 140 13.17 -1.07 5.48
C PHE A 140 14.14 -0.50 6.52
N ALA A 141 15.10 -1.29 7.04
CA ALA A 141 15.97 -0.82 8.13
C ALA A 141 16.92 0.33 7.73
N SER A 142 17.20 0.51 6.44
CA SER A 142 18.06 1.59 5.96
C SER A 142 17.40 2.99 6.02
N SER A 143 16.07 3.10 6.04
CA SER A 143 15.35 4.39 6.18
C SER A 143 14.82 4.64 7.60
N VAL A 144 14.58 3.59 8.40
CA VAL A 144 13.98 3.73 9.75
C VAL A 144 14.98 4.23 10.80
N ALA A 145 16.30 4.05 10.57
CA ALA A 145 17.30 4.26 11.61
C ALA A 145 17.95 5.65 11.65
N THR A 146 17.77 6.52 10.65
CA THR A 146 18.69 7.67 10.48
C THR A 146 18.06 9.05 10.49
N GLU A 147 16.78 9.24 10.18
CA GLU A 147 16.15 10.56 10.28
C GLU A 147 14.71 10.45 10.78
N SER A 148 14.18 11.55 11.31
CA SER A 148 12.84 11.75 11.89
C SER A 148 11.70 11.39 10.92
N THR A 149 11.58 10.10 10.59
CA THR A 149 10.63 9.57 9.64
C THR A 149 9.27 9.56 10.31
N LYS A 150 8.44 10.53 9.91
CA LYS A 150 7.05 10.59 10.36
C LYS A 150 6.31 9.39 9.80
N LEU A 151 5.85 8.52 10.69
CA LEU A 151 5.00 7.40 10.34
C LEU A 151 3.53 7.82 10.42
N PHE A 152 2.70 7.21 9.58
CA PHE A 152 1.25 7.20 9.72
C PHE A 152 0.74 5.78 9.71
N ALA A 153 -0.40 5.53 10.34
CA ALA A 153 -1.08 4.25 10.29
C ALA A 153 -2.55 4.44 9.96
N ILE A 154 -3.15 3.44 9.30
CA ILE A 154 -4.60 3.30 9.18
C ILE A 154 -5.00 2.20 10.16
N VAL A 155 -5.70 2.60 11.22
CA VAL A 155 -6.17 1.69 12.27
C VAL A 155 -7.68 1.54 12.19
N LYS A 156 -8.18 0.32 12.41
CA LYS A 156 -9.62 0.07 12.54
C LYS A 156 -9.98 -0.09 14.01
N PHE A 157 -10.93 0.72 14.46
CA PHE A 157 -11.45 0.66 15.83
C PHE A 157 -12.97 0.68 15.78
N GLY A 158 -13.59 -0.39 16.31
CA GLY A 158 -15.01 -0.65 16.05
C GLY A 158 -15.26 -0.84 14.53
N ASP A 159 -16.25 -0.12 14.02
CA ASP A 159 -16.62 -0.13 12.60
C ASP A 159 -15.98 1.00 11.78
N GLU A 160 -15.21 1.87 12.43
CA GLU A 160 -14.57 3.02 11.81
C GLU A 160 -13.07 2.80 11.55
N GLN A 161 -12.55 3.46 10.53
CA GLN A 161 -11.13 3.48 10.19
C GLN A 161 -10.56 4.88 10.35
N PHE A 162 -9.40 4.97 10.97
CA PHE A 162 -8.74 6.24 11.29
C PHE A 162 -7.34 6.25 10.70
N LYS A 163 -7.02 7.31 9.96
CA LYS A 163 -5.62 7.64 9.66
C LYS A 163 -5.07 8.41 10.86
N VAL A 164 -4.02 7.88 11.47
CA VAL A 164 -3.40 8.43 12.68
C VAL A 164 -1.90 8.62 12.49
N THR A 165 -1.38 9.67 13.12
CA THR A 165 0.04 9.95 13.29
C THR A 165 0.35 10.12 14.78
N GLU A 166 1.63 10.28 15.14
CA GLU A 166 2.01 10.54 16.53
C GLU A 166 1.33 11.82 17.04
N GLU A 167 0.86 11.79 18.29
CA GLU A 167 0.17 12.90 18.97
C GLU A 167 -1.23 13.27 18.44
N ASP A 168 -1.79 12.50 17.50
CA ASP A 168 -3.18 12.69 17.05
C ASP A 168 -4.21 12.25 18.10
N ILE A 169 -5.36 12.92 18.07
CA ILE A 169 -6.54 12.57 18.86
C ILE A 169 -7.63 12.08 17.92
N ILE A 170 -8.09 10.84 18.14
CA ILE A 170 -9.26 10.29 17.45
C ILE A 170 -10.48 10.32 18.37
N ILE A 171 -11.63 10.66 17.80
CA ILE A 171 -12.92 10.64 18.51
C ILE A 171 -13.64 9.38 18.07
N VAL A 172 -13.94 8.50 19.02
CA VAL A 172 -14.63 7.24 18.79
C VAL A 172 -15.98 7.26 19.51
N GLN A 173 -17.04 6.95 18.79
CA GLN A 173 -18.39 6.87 19.35
C GLN A 173 -18.67 5.45 19.85
N GLY A 174 -19.03 5.32 21.13
CA GLY A 174 -19.41 4.02 21.69
C GLY A 174 -19.29 3.97 23.21
N SER A 175 -19.82 2.91 23.80
CA SER A 175 -19.65 2.59 25.22
C SER A 175 -18.55 1.56 25.35
N TYR A 176 -17.40 1.96 25.87
CA TYR A 176 -16.24 1.09 26.06
C TYR A 176 -15.85 1.00 27.54
N PRO A 177 -15.33 -0.14 28.00
CA PRO A 177 -14.95 -0.35 29.41
C PRO A 177 -13.63 0.33 29.82
N PHE A 178 -13.09 1.23 29.01
CA PHE A 178 -11.82 1.92 29.27
C PHE A 178 -12.00 3.08 30.24
N LYS A 179 -11.01 3.29 31.10
CA LYS A 179 -10.95 4.42 32.03
C LYS A 179 -10.00 5.49 31.51
N VAL A 180 -10.19 6.73 31.97
CA VAL A 180 -9.28 7.83 31.68
C VAL A 180 -7.89 7.48 32.22
N GLY A 181 -6.89 7.51 31.33
CA GLY A 181 -5.50 7.16 31.64
C GLY A 181 -5.09 5.74 31.23
N ASP A 182 -6.03 4.91 30.75
CA ASP A 182 -5.70 3.58 30.24
C ASP A 182 -4.85 3.69 28.96
N LYS A 183 -3.81 2.86 28.89
CA LYS A 183 -3.00 2.69 27.66
C LYS A 183 -3.54 1.48 26.90
N ILE A 184 -4.02 1.72 25.69
CA ILE A 184 -4.64 0.70 24.83
C ILE A 184 -3.73 0.44 23.64
N ARG A 185 -3.55 -0.83 23.27
CA ARG A 185 -2.87 -1.23 22.04
C ARG A 185 -3.93 -1.55 20.98
N LEU A 186 -3.81 -0.93 19.81
CA LEU A 186 -4.68 -1.22 18.66
C LEU A 186 -4.05 -2.36 17.84
N GLU A 187 -4.80 -3.45 17.68
CA GLU A 187 -4.31 -4.64 16.97
C GLU A 187 -4.67 -4.61 15.48
N LYS A 188 -5.83 -4.05 15.13
CA LYS A 188 -6.33 -4.01 13.76
C LYS A 188 -5.71 -2.84 12.99
N ILE A 189 -4.47 -3.02 12.54
CA ILE A 189 -3.75 -2.06 11.71
C ILE A 189 -3.85 -2.51 10.27
N LEU A 190 -4.44 -1.70 9.39
CA LEU A 190 -4.64 -2.05 7.97
C LEU A 190 -3.45 -1.64 7.13
N CYS A 191 -2.82 -0.52 7.50
CA CYS A 191 -1.72 0.05 6.74
C CYS A 191 -0.80 0.85 7.67
N VAL A 192 0.49 0.81 7.39
CA VAL A 192 1.50 1.69 8.01
C VAL A 192 2.33 2.27 6.89
N GLY A 193 2.54 3.58 6.90
CA GLY A 193 3.33 4.26 5.88
C GLY A 193 4.25 5.32 6.46
N SER A 194 5.23 5.69 5.64
CA SER A 194 6.17 6.77 5.86
C SER A 194 6.27 7.60 4.57
N SER A 195 7.21 8.54 4.51
CA SER A 195 7.53 9.25 3.26
C SER A 195 8.08 8.33 2.17
N ASP A 196 8.75 7.24 2.55
CA ASP A 196 9.58 6.44 1.64
C ASP A 196 8.97 5.07 1.36
N PHE A 197 8.04 4.61 2.19
CA PHE A 197 7.45 3.30 2.06
C PHE A 197 6.01 3.24 2.57
N THR A 198 5.26 2.23 2.13
CA THR A 198 3.93 1.92 2.67
C THR A 198 3.76 0.40 2.72
N LEU A 199 3.29 -0.09 3.86
CA LEU A 199 2.98 -1.47 4.14
C LEU A 199 1.46 -1.61 4.19
N PHE A 200 0.92 -2.53 3.40
CA PHE A 200 -0.51 -2.87 3.42
C PHE A 200 -0.68 -4.27 4.00
N GLY A 201 -1.66 -4.40 4.89
CA GLY A 201 -2.12 -5.68 5.38
C GLY A 201 -3.09 -6.36 4.41
N THR A 202 -3.20 -7.67 4.49
CA THR A 202 -4.19 -8.48 3.77
C THR A 202 -4.92 -9.38 4.77
N PRO A 203 -6.02 -8.94 5.39
CA PRO A 203 -6.60 -7.58 5.40
C PRO A 203 -5.97 -6.64 6.45
N VAL A 204 -5.22 -7.20 7.42
CA VAL A 204 -4.53 -6.47 8.49
C VAL A 204 -3.03 -6.80 8.47
N LEU A 205 -2.22 -5.92 9.04
CA LEU A 205 -0.79 -6.16 9.24
C LEU A 205 -0.61 -7.12 10.43
N PRO A 206 0.30 -8.11 10.30
CA PRO A 206 0.58 -9.09 11.34
C PRO A 206 1.41 -8.53 12.51
#